data_AF-A0A0R3RHZ3-F1
#
_entry.id   AF-A0A0R3RHZ3-F1
#
_cell.length_a   1.000
_cell.length_b   1.000
_cell.length_c   1.000
_cell.angle_alpha   90.00
_cell.angle_beta   90.00
_cell.angle_gamma   90.00
#
_symmetry.space_group_name_H-M   'P 1'
#
loop_
_entity.id
_entity.type
_entity.pdbx_description
1 polymer ?
#
loop_
_entity_poly.entity_id
_entity_poly.type
_entity_poly.pdbx_seq_one_letter_code
_entity_poly.pdbx_strand_id
1 'polypeptide(L)'
;MEESEDDGRCIRPRGVNVVDFVKERVRQIAELIQAVDNRVLVSGEVTKGPRTAVQRLPRHMRRRAMSYNIKRFPRVQRRFAVSAVSASKHRQKPPSRFWRRRPRNLLLNYIRRQRKHVWLETHIWHAKRFRMIQKWGYNLPFCSYLRAFRPSHRDAMRHCVVRDIIGTSQTAIIDLLRSICAPEVGPTFAFKTALDGRYEMLVMLYEPDKYPHGFIAPARFLWGNHKTDEKYTLAVWTHPSSSKNVLSKFIDLLKLRKQDQAIDPLGINKIPRNIDEWRLRNLEMKMDVYINDEGLK
;
A
#
# COMPACT_ATOMS: atom_id res chain seq x y z
N MET A 1 60.07 65.40 -28.35
CA MET A 1 60.64 64.21 -27.68
C MET A 1 60.52 64.46 -26.20
N GLU A 2 59.64 63.73 -25.54
CA GLU A 2 59.67 63.51 -24.08
C GLU A 2 58.79 62.27 -23.86
N GLU A 3 59.42 61.10 -24.01
CA GLU A 3 58.81 59.83 -23.62
C GLU A 3 58.96 59.71 -22.11
N SER A 4 57.86 59.83 -21.38
CA SER A 4 57.82 59.46 -19.96
C SER A 4 57.39 57.99 -19.85
N GLU A 5 58.37 57.11 -19.64
CA GLU A 5 58.14 55.69 -19.33
C GLU A 5 57.33 55.57 -18.03
N ASP A 6 56.05 55.19 -18.12
CA ASP A 6 55.22 54.92 -16.94
C ASP A 6 55.57 53.52 -16.38
N ASP A 7 56.55 53.50 -15.46
CA ASP A 7 57.08 52.31 -14.79
C ASP A 7 55.93 51.47 -14.19
N GLY A 8 55.78 50.23 -14.66
CA GLY A 8 54.60 49.35 -14.52
C GLY A 8 54.30 48.83 -13.10
N ARG A 9 54.47 49.65 -12.07
CA ARG A 9 54.17 49.36 -10.68
C ARG A 9 52.66 49.43 -10.45
N CYS A 10 52.00 48.28 -10.60
CA CYS A 10 50.59 48.13 -10.21
C CYS A 10 50.39 48.49 -8.73
N ILE A 11 49.94 49.72 -8.47
CA ILE A 11 49.65 50.25 -7.13
C ILE A 11 48.52 49.42 -6.55
N ARG A 12 48.83 48.53 -5.60
CA ARG A 12 47.81 47.75 -4.91
C ARG A 12 46.87 48.73 -4.18
N PRO A 13 45.57 48.78 -4.52
CA PRO A 13 44.68 49.77 -3.94
C PRO A 13 44.57 49.56 -2.43
N ARG A 14 44.79 50.63 -1.65
CA ARG A 14 44.78 50.59 -0.17
C ARG A 14 43.40 50.32 0.43
N GLY A 15 42.34 50.33 -0.37
CA GLY A 15 40.98 50.00 0.02
C GLY A 15 40.21 49.36 -1.12
N VAL A 16 39.20 48.55 -0.78
CA VAL A 16 38.32 47.88 -1.75
C VAL A 16 36.97 48.58 -1.76
N ASN A 17 36.49 48.98 -2.94
CA ASN A 17 35.11 49.41 -3.09
C ASN A 17 34.17 48.21 -2.90
N VAL A 18 33.60 48.10 -1.71
CA VAL A 18 32.72 46.99 -1.29
C VAL A 18 31.52 46.84 -2.22
N VAL A 19 30.95 47.94 -2.70
CA VAL A 19 29.74 47.91 -3.55
C VAL A 19 30.05 47.23 -4.88
N ASP A 20 31.13 47.62 -5.54
CA ASP A 20 31.47 47.07 -6.87
C ASP A 20 32.06 45.65 -6.76
N PHE A 21 32.89 45.39 -5.73
CA PHE A 21 33.38 44.05 -5.40
C PHE A 21 32.25 43.05 -5.13
N VAL A 22 31.15 43.51 -4.49
CA VAL A 22 29.95 42.70 -4.28
C VAL A 22 29.15 42.56 -5.57
N LYS A 23 28.94 43.62 -6.37
CA LYS A 23 28.21 43.56 -7.66
C LYS A 23 28.77 42.46 -8.57
N GLU A 24 30.09 42.42 -8.78
CA GLU A 24 30.78 41.37 -9.56
C GLU A 24 30.47 39.96 -9.06
N ARG A 25 30.35 39.81 -7.73
CA ARG A 25 30.14 38.53 -7.04
C ARG A 25 28.67 38.21 -6.77
N VAL A 26 27.71 39.07 -7.11
CA VAL A 26 26.27 38.82 -6.88
C VAL A 26 25.84 37.47 -7.43
N ARG A 27 26.30 37.08 -8.63
CA ARG A 27 25.97 35.78 -9.21
C ARG A 27 26.55 34.63 -8.38
N GLN A 28 27.81 34.73 -7.95
CA GLN A 28 28.47 33.72 -7.12
C GLN A 28 27.81 33.60 -5.74
N ILE A 29 27.44 34.73 -5.12
CA ILE A 29 26.71 34.79 -3.86
C ILE A 29 25.33 34.16 -4.02
N ALA A 30 24.60 34.45 -5.09
CA ALA A 30 23.31 33.85 -5.40
C ALA A 30 23.42 32.34 -5.65
N GLU A 31 24.44 31.88 -6.37
CA GLU A 31 24.71 30.45 -6.59
C GLU A 31 25.10 29.72 -5.29
N LEU A 32 25.92 30.35 -4.44
CA LEU A 32 26.30 29.82 -3.13
C LEU A 32 25.08 29.71 -2.20
N ILE A 33 24.26 30.76 -2.14
CA ILE A 33 22.99 30.75 -1.41
C ILE A 33 22.09 29.63 -1.96
N GLN A 34 21.93 29.49 -3.27
CA GLN A 34 21.15 28.38 -3.85
C GLN A 34 21.72 26.99 -3.54
N ALA A 35 23.05 26.82 -3.55
CA ALA A 35 23.70 25.56 -3.21
C ALA A 35 23.44 25.18 -1.75
N VAL A 36 23.64 26.12 -0.83
CA VAL A 36 23.39 25.99 0.62
C VAL A 36 21.90 25.78 0.92
N ASP A 37 21.01 26.49 0.21
CA ASP A 37 19.56 26.43 0.43
C ASP A 37 18.85 25.32 -0.36
N ASN A 38 19.60 24.52 -1.14
CA ASN A 38 19.37 23.16 -1.68
C ASN A 38 19.55 23.06 -3.22
N ARG A 39 20.76 22.82 -3.71
CA ARG A 39 20.94 22.10 -5.00
C ARG A 39 20.80 20.57 -4.85
N VAL A 40 21.00 20.02 -3.65
CA VAL A 40 21.01 18.55 -3.39
C VAL A 40 19.63 17.96 -3.04
N LEU A 41 18.64 18.77 -2.67
CA LEU A 41 17.32 18.28 -2.22
C LEU A 41 16.20 18.64 -3.21
N VAL A 42 15.33 17.66 -3.48
CA VAL A 42 14.26 17.75 -4.49
C VAL A 42 13.35 18.97 -4.27
N SER A 43 13.14 19.74 -5.33
CA SER A 43 12.31 20.95 -5.30
C SER A 43 10.87 20.63 -4.85
N GLY A 44 10.38 21.37 -3.86
CA GLY A 44 9.05 21.17 -3.25
C GLY A 44 9.01 20.19 -2.07
N GLU A 45 10.04 19.35 -1.87
CA GLU A 45 10.12 18.47 -0.69
C GLU A 45 10.60 19.19 0.58
N VAL A 46 11.19 20.38 0.45
CA VAL A 46 11.77 21.16 1.56
C VAL A 46 11.13 22.56 1.60
N THR A 47 11.16 23.20 2.76
CA THR A 47 10.70 24.58 2.99
C THR A 47 11.83 25.56 2.62
N LYS A 48 11.54 26.61 1.84
CA LYS A 48 12.48 27.71 1.55
C LYS A 48 12.64 28.61 2.79
N GLY A 49 13.79 29.27 2.97
CA GLY A 49 14.08 30.14 4.12
C GLY A 49 14.70 29.42 5.32
N PRO A 50 15.07 30.17 6.39
CA PRO A 50 15.84 29.67 7.53
C PRO A 50 15.15 28.50 8.25
N ARG A 51 15.88 27.38 8.40
CA ARG A 51 15.31 26.08 8.79
C ARG A 51 15.69 25.67 10.20
N THR A 52 14.68 25.47 11.06
CA THR A 52 14.85 24.68 12.29
C THR A 52 15.37 23.27 11.94
N ALA A 53 16.05 22.58 12.86
CA ALA A 53 16.51 21.19 12.66
C ALA A 53 15.42 20.24 12.10
N VAL A 54 14.17 20.37 12.58
CA VAL A 54 12.98 19.63 12.09
C VAL A 54 12.68 19.90 10.60
N GLN A 55 12.92 21.14 10.14
CA GLN A 55 12.58 21.63 8.80
C GLN A 55 13.69 21.39 7.76
N ARG A 56 14.89 20.97 8.18
CA ARG A 56 15.96 20.54 7.26
C ARG A 56 15.68 19.17 6.62
N LEU A 57 14.87 18.32 7.25
CA LEU A 57 14.47 17.02 6.70
C LEU A 57 13.50 17.16 5.50
N PRO A 58 13.54 16.25 4.51
CA PRO A 58 12.50 16.13 3.48
C PRO A 58 11.10 15.91 4.09
N ARG A 59 10.07 16.51 3.50
CA ARG A 59 8.67 16.47 4.00
C ARG A 59 8.18 15.05 4.30
N HIS A 60 8.50 14.07 3.45
CA HIS A 60 8.08 12.67 3.65
C HIS A 60 8.75 11.98 4.86
N MET A 61 9.95 12.43 5.26
CA MET A 61 10.65 11.93 6.45
C MET A 61 10.16 12.57 7.75
N ARG A 62 9.63 13.81 7.70
CA ARG A 62 9.25 14.58 8.90
C ARG A 62 8.18 13.86 9.72
N ARG A 63 8.41 13.73 11.03
CA ARG A 63 7.41 13.25 12.00
C ARG A 63 7.08 14.37 12.97
N ARG A 64 5.79 14.62 13.24
CA ARG A 64 5.34 15.59 14.26
C ARG A 64 5.98 15.33 15.63
N ALA A 65 6.25 14.06 15.95
CA ALA A 65 6.88 13.64 17.19
C ALA A 65 8.38 13.96 17.32
N MET A 66 9.02 14.56 16.30
CA MET A 66 10.43 14.99 16.36
C MET A 66 10.65 16.21 17.25
N SER A 67 9.64 17.06 17.47
CA SER A 67 9.76 18.22 18.36
C SER A 67 10.04 17.82 19.81
N TYR A 68 9.40 16.74 20.29
CA TYR A 68 9.50 16.30 21.69
C TYR A 68 10.26 14.98 21.90
N ASN A 69 10.70 14.32 20.84
CA ASN A 69 11.42 13.06 20.95
C ASN A 69 12.51 12.95 19.89
N ILE A 70 13.74 13.26 20.32
CA ILE A 70 14.95 13.21 19.51
C ILE A 70 15.23 11.85 18.86
N LYS A 71 14.74 10.74 19.44
CA LYS A 71 14.88 9.39 18.85
C LYS A 71 14.11 9.26 17.52
N ARG A 72 13.23 10.20 17.17
CA ARG A 72 12.52 10.26 15.88
C ARG A 72 13.32 10.90 14.75
N PHE A 73 14.45 11.56 15.03
CA PHE A 73 15.41 11.96 14.01
C PHE A 73 16.34 10.80 13.58
N PRO A 74 16.85 10.82 12.33
CA PRO A 74 17.97 9.96 11.91
C PRO A 74 19.17 10.10 12.85
N ARG A 75 19.91 9.02 13.11
CA ARG A 75 20.97 8.98 14.14
C ARG A 75 21.98 10.14 14.01
N VAL A 76 22.46 10.41 12.80
CA VAL A 76 23.45 11.46 12.49
C VAL A 76 22.91 12.86 12.84
N GLN A 77 21.66 13.16 12.48
CA GLN A 77 21.05 14.49 12.69
C GLN A 77 20.64 14.75 14.14
N ARG A 78 20.70 13.75 15.03
CA ARG A 78 20.34 13.94 16.45
C ARG A 78 21.23 14.97 17.13
N ARG A 79 22.55 14.94 16.91
CA ARG A 79 23.50 15.89 17.52
C ARG A 79 23.10 17.34 17.26
N PHE A 80 22.78 17.68 16.01
CA PHE A 80 22.30 19.00 15.60
C PHE A 80 20.90 19.37 16.17
N ALA A 81 20.07 18.38 16.45
CA ALA A 81 18.71 18.59 16.97
C ALA A 81 18.61 18.64 18.51
N VAL A 82 19.66 18.31 19.27
CA VAL A 82 19.60 18.24 20.75
C VAL A 82 19.12 19.56 21.34
N SER A 83 19.85 20.65 21.08
CA SER A 83 19.58 21.98 21.64
C SER A 83 18.20 22.51 21.27
N ALA A 84 17.79 22.32 20.01
CA ALA A 84 16.48 22.74 19.51
C ALA A 84 15.32 21.97 20.16
N VAL A 85 15.52 20.69 20.51
CA VAL A 85 14.51 19.86 21.20
C VAL A 85 14.49 20.17 22.69
N SER A 86 15.65 20.33 23.35
CA SER A 86 15.70 20.65 24.79
C SER A 86 15.16 22.03 25.12
N ALA A 87 15.34 23.02 24.23
CA ALA A 87 14.76 24.35 24.39
C ALA A 87 13.23 24.40 24.20
N SER A 88 12.60 23.33 23.67
CA SER A 88 11.19 23.36 23.31
C SER A 88 10.26 22.96 24.46
N LYS A 89 9.32 23.86 24.80
CA LYS A 89 8.33 23.64 25.87
C LYS A 89 7.20 22.74 25.37
N HIS A 90 6.73 21.81 26.21
CA HIS A 90 5.70 20.84 25.84
C HIS A 90 4.63 20.69 26.92
N ARG A 91 3.39 20.43 26.48
CA ARG A 91 2.29 20.04 27.38
C ARG A 91 2.62 18.71 28.06
N GLN A 92 2.25 18.60 29.34
CA GLN A 92 2.38 17.37 30.10
C GLN A 92 1.71 16.18 29.39
N LYS A 93 2.35 15.01 29.46
CA LYS A 93 1.86 13.80 28.78
C LYS A 93 0.59 13.30 29.46
N PRO A 94 -0.45 12.88 28.71
CA PRO A 94 -1.59 12.18 29.29
C PRO A 94 -1.16 10.86 29.93
N PRO A 95 -1.92 10.33 30.90
CA PRO A 95 -1.56 9.12 31.64
C PRO A 95 -1.24 7.93 30.73
N SER A 96 -0.27 7.11 31.17
CA SER A 96 0.29 6.04 30.35
C SER A 96 -0.75 5.01 29.95
N ARG A 97 -0.94 4.81 28.64
CA ARG A 97 -1.84 3.78 28.10
C ARG A 97 -1.23 2.37 28.11
N PHE A 98 -0.08 2.16 28.76
CA PHE A 98 0.67 0.90 28.75
C PHE A 98 -0.18 -0.32 29.13
N TRP A 99 -0.86 -0.29 30.28
CA TRP A 99 -1.74 -1.37 30.75
C TRP A 99 -2.88 -1.68 29.77
N ARG A 100 -3.52 -0.64 29.22
CA ARG A 100 -4.58 -0.77 28.19
C ARG A 100 -4.05 -1.28 26.83
N ARG A 101 -2.73 -1.20 26.59
CA ARG A 101 -2.05 -1.53 25.33
C ARG A 101 -1.24 -2.83 25.41
N ARG A 102 -1.29 -3.57 26.53
CA ARG A 102 -0.65 -4.90 26.65
C ARG A 102 -1.13 -5.84 25.53
N PRO A 103 -0.29 -6.76 25.01
CA PRO A 103 -0.61 -7.57 23.83
C PRO A 103 -1.94 -8.32 23.92
N ARG A 104 -2.21 -9.02 25.04
CA ARG A 104 -3.50 -9.70 25.31
C ARG A 104 -4.70 -8.76 25.19
N ASN A 105 -4.64 -7.59 25.82
CA ASN A 105 -5.71 -6.60 25.78
C ASN A 105 -5.89 -6.02 24.36
N LEU A 106 -4.79 -5.83 23.62
CA LEU A 106 -4.83 -5.37 22.24
C LEU A 106 -5.49 -6.41 21.31
N LEU A 107 -5.15 -7.68 21.48
CA LEU A 107 -5.70 -8.82 20.73
C LEU A 107 -7.21 -8.98 20.96
N LEU A 108 -7.66 -9.00 22.21
CA LEU A 108 -9.08 -9.05 22.55
C LEU A 108 -9.86 -7.87 21.94
N ASN A 109 -9.25 -6.69 21.87
CA ASN A 109 -9.85 -5.53 21.20
C ASN A 109 -9.89 -5.68 19.67
N TYR A 110 -8.95 -6.38 19.04
CA TYR A 110 -9.00 -6.68 17.60
C TYR A 110 -10.09 -7.69 17.27
N ILE A 111 -10.15 -8.81 18.00
CA ILE A 111 -11.20 -9.83 17.86
C ILE A 111 -12.60 -9.20 17.96
N ARG A 112 -12.85 -8.38 19.00
CA ARG A 112 -14.13 -7.67 19.17
C ARG A 112 -14.48 -6.75 17.98
N ARG A 113 -13.49 -6.15 17.32
CA ARG A 113 -13.70 -5.24 16.18
C ARG A 113 -13.91 -5.98 14.86
N GLN A 114 -13.25 -7.13 14.68
CA GLN A 114 -13.42 -7.99 13.51
C GLN A 114 -14.83 -8.60 13.41
N ARG A 115 -15.56 -8.70 14.53
CA ARG A 115 -16.97 -9.15 14.54
C ARG A 115 -17.91 -8.32 13.66
N LYS A 116 -17.64 -7.02 13.44
CA LYS A 116 -18.52 -6.15 12.62
C LYS A 116 -18.12 -6.15 11.14
N HIS A 117 -16.83 -6.27 10.85
CA HIS A 117 -16.28 -6.21 9.49
C HIS A 117 -15.03 -7.07 9.37
N VAL A 118 -14.89 -7.76 8.25
CA VAL A 118 -13.69 -8.53 7.92
C VAL A 118 -12.51 -7.58 7.75
N TRP A 119 -11.38 -7.96 8.35
CA TRP A 119 -10.10 -7.25 8.25
C TRP A 119 -9.17 -8.10 7.39
N LEU A 120 -8.59 -7.50 6.35
CA LEU A 120 -7.46 -8.08 5.63
C LEU A 120 -6.27 -8.30 6.59
N GLU A 121 -5.37 -9.22 6.28
CA GLU A 121 -4.16 -9.44 7.09
C GLU A 121 -3.32 -8.16 7.24
N THR A 122 -3.20 -7.41 6.15
CA THR A 122 -2.51 -6.12 6.09
C THR A 122 -3.32 -4.97 6.71
N HIS A 123 -4.53 -5.20 7.27
CA HIS A 123 -5.42 -4.16 7.80
C HIS A 123 -4.75 -3.28 8.86
N ILE A 124 -3.97 -3.86 9.78
CA ILE A 124 -3.26 -3.09 10.82
C ILE A 124 -2.19 -2.16 10.23
N TRP A 125 -1.58 -2.53 9.10
CA TRP A 125 -0.60 -1.69 8.39
C TRP A 125 -1.31 -0.56 7.63
N HIS A 126 -2.42 -0.89 6.96
CA HIS A 126 -3.26 0.03 6.22
C HIS A 126 -3.94 1.07 7.13
N ALA A 127 -4.59 0.64 8.22
CA ALA A 127 -5.26 1.54 9.17
C ALA A 127 -4.34 2.55 9.88
N LYS A 128 -3.02 2.33 9.86
CA LYS A 128 -2.01 3.29 10.35
C LYS A 128 -1.62 4.35 9.32
N ARG A 129 -1.93 4.17 8.04
CA ARG A 129 -1.41 4.97 6.90
C ARG A 129 -2.50 5.50 5.97
N PHE A 130 -3.68 4.90 6.00
CA PHE A 130 -4.82 5.20 5.15
C PHE A 130 -6.07 5.49 6.00
N ARG A 131 -6.95 6.33 5.46
CA ARG A 131 -8.34 6.42 5.89
C ARG A 131 -9.02 5.11 5.50
N MET A 132 -9.55 4.39 6.49
CA MET A 132 -10.29 3.15 6.27
C MET A 132 -11.77 3.46 6.03
N ILE A 133 -12.42 2.67 5.17
CA ILE A 133 -13.87 2.72 4.95
C ILE A 133 -14.48 1.33 5.09
N GLN A 134 -15.74 1.30 5.51
CA GLN A 134 -16.54 0.10 5.60
C GLN A 134 -17.33 -0.05 4.28
N LYS A 135 -17.06 -1.11 3.52
CA LYS A 135 -17.80 -1.47 2.30
C LYS A 135 -17.86 -2.98 2.14
N TRP A 136 -19.02 -3.49 1.72
CA TRP A 136 -19.25 -4.90 1.38
C TRP A 136 -18.90 -5.91 2.50
N GLY A 137 -19.04 -5.49 3.77
CA GLY A 137 -18.63 -6.30 4.94
C GLY A 137 -17.13 -6.25 5.28
N TYR A 138 -16.29 -5.61 4.46
CA TYR A 138 -14.85 -5.43 4.68
C TYR A 138 -14.53 -4.02 5.19
N ASN A 139 -13.38 -3.89 5.86
CA ASN A 139 -12.83 -2.59 6.29
C ASN A 139 -11.54 -2.28 5.50
N LEU A 140 -11.70 -1.55 4.39
CA LEU A 140 -10.72 -1.38 3.31
C LEU A 140 -9.99 -0.03 3.38
N PRO A 141 -8.73 0.08 2.91
CA PRO A 141 -8.06 1.36 2.74
C PRO A 141 -8.67 2.14 1.57
N PHE A 142 -9.11 3.37 1.80
CA PHE A 142 -9.69 4.23 0.77
C PHE A 142 -8.68 5.24 0.20
N CYS A 143 -8.02 6.00 1.06
CA CYS A 143 -7.01 6.98 0.63
C CYS A 143 -5.89 7.12 1.66
N SER A 144 -4.67 7.41 1.22
CA SER A 144 -3.54 7.65 2.12
C SER A 144 -3.73 8.96 2.88
N TYR A 145 -3.22 9.04 4.12
CA TYR A 145 -3.11 10.33 4.82
C TYR A 145 -2.07 11.27 4.19
N LEU A 146 -1.21 10.78 3.29
CA LEU A 146 -0.32 11.59 2.47
C LEU A 146 -1.00 11.93 1.13
N ARG A 147 -0.83 13.17 0.65
CA ARG A 147 -1.30 13.60 -0.67
C ARG A 147 -0.42 12.99 -1.77
N ALA A 148 -0.61 11.70 -2.01
CA ALA A 148 0.28 10.87 -2.83
C ALA A 148 -0.13 10.70 -4.30
N PHE A 149 -1.25 11.29 -4.77
CA PHE A 149 -1.75 11.08 -6.14
C PHE A 149 -0.71 11.28 -7.26
N ARG A 150 -0.07 12.46 -7.33
CA ARG A 150 0.97 12.74 -8.34
C ARG A 150 2.26 11.90 -8.14
N PRO A 151 2.76 11.69 -6.90
CA PRO A 151 3.81 10.70 -6.64
C PRO A 151 3.46 9.30 -7.15
N SER A 152 2.35 8.70 -6.72
CA SER A 152 1.97 7.33 -7.10
C SER A 152 1.78 7.14 -8.60
N HIS A 153 1.32 8.16 -9.34
CA HIS A 153 1.28 8.12 -10.80
C HIS A 153 2.70 8.12 -11.43
N ARG A 154 3.60 8.95 -10.91
CA ARG A 154 5.01 8.99 -11.34
C ARG A 154 5.74 7.70 -11.00
N ASP A 155 5.48 7.15 -9.81
CA ASP A 155 6.06 5.91 -9.32
C ASP A 155 5.54 4.71 -10.13
N ALA A 156 4.28 4.71 -10.55
CA ALA A 156 3.73 3.69 -11.45
C ALA A 156 4.35 3.72 -12.86
N MET A 157 4.82 4.89 -13.32
CA MET A 157 5.46 5.04 -14.64
C MET A 157 6.98 4.84 -14.64
N ARG A 158 7.67 5.10 -13.52
CA ARG A 158 9.14 5.18 -13.45
C ARG A 158 9.79 4.31 -12.37
N HIS A 159 9.00 3.80 -11.43
CA HIS A 159 9.45 3.05 -10.27
C HIS A 159 8.53 1.83 -10.09
N CYS A 160 8.09 1.51 -8.87
CA CYS A 160 7.18 0.39 -8.63
C CYS A 160 6.02 0.77 -7.71
N VAL A 161 4.86 0.15 -7.94
CA VAL A 161 3.66 0.25 -7.09
C VAL A 161 3.10 -1.15 -6.87
N VAL A 162 3.19 -1.63 -5.63
CA VAL A 162 2.68 -2.97 -5.25
C VAL A 162 1.19 -2.91 -4.94
N ARG A 163 0.42 -3.89 -5.42
CA ARG A 163 -0.97 -4.18 -5.04
C ARG A 163 -1.09 -5.66 -4.63
N ASP A 164 -2.15 -5.99 -3.90
CA ASP A 164 -2.30 -7.22 -3.11
C ASP A 164 -3.57 -7.97 -3.58
N ILE A 165 -3.41 -9.11 -4.30
CA ILE A 165 -4.47 -9.93 -4.96
C ILE A 165 -3.99 -11.41 -5.05
N ILE A 166 -4.88 -12.43 -4.93
CA ILE A 166 -4.54 -13.88 -4.76
C ILE A 166 -5.57 -14.82 -5.46
N GLY A 167 -5.16 -15.86 -6.24
CA GLY A 167 -6.05 -16.91 -6.83
C GLY A 167 -5.33 -17.93 -7.77
N THR A 168 -5.92 -19.13 -8.02
CA THR A 168 -5.25 -20.37 -8.56
C THR A 168 -5.63 -20.90 -9.99
N SER A 169 -5.41 -22.20 -10.26
CA SER A 169 -5.25 -22.97 -11.52
C SER A 169 -6.49 -23.15 -12.49
N GLN A 170 -6.80 -24.29 -13.20
CA GLN A 170 -7.65 -24.35 -14.46
C GLN A 170 -8.82 -25.40 -14.82
N THR A 171 -8.63 -26.43 -15.68
CA THR A 171 -9.45 -26.87 -16.88
C THR A 171 -10.91 -27.32 -16.76
N ALA A 172 -11.31 -28.24 -15.86
CA ALA A 172 -12.65 -28.88 -15.89
C ALA A 172 -13.82 -27.88 -15.76
N ILE A 173 -13.51 -26.67 -15.33
CA ILE A 173 -14.43 -25.59 -15.04
C ILE A 173 -14.78 -24.79 -16.33
N ILE A 174 -14.03 -24.96 -17.43
CA ILE A 174 -14.28 -24.33 -18.73
C ILE A 174 -15.67 -24.67 -19.27
N ASP A 175 -16.00 -25.97 -19.33
CA ASP A 175 -17.22 -26.43 -19.99
C ASP A 175 -18.46 -26.16 -19.14
N LEU A 176 -18.33 -26.25 -17.81
CA LEU A 176 -19.41 -25.94 -16.86
C LEU A 176 -19.72 -24.44 -16.75
N LEU A 177 -18.73 -23.55 -16.93
CA LEU A 177 -18.94 -22.09 -16.91
C LEU A 177 -19.24 -21.47 -18.29
N ARG A 178 -19.31 -22.27 -19.36
CA ARG A 178 -19.64 -21.76 -20.71
C ARG A 178 -20.99 -21.04 -20.74
N SER A 179 -21.99 -21.56 -20.03
CA SER A 179 -23.37 -21.02 -20.00
C SER A 179 -23.48 -19.60 -19.42
N ILE A 180 -22.58 -19.19 -18.53
CA ILE A 180 -22.56 -17.85 -17.91
C ILE A 180 -21.80 -16.82 -18.78
N CYS A 181 -21.03 -17.28 -19.77
CA CYS A 181 -20.16 -16.41 -20.57
C CYS A 181 -20.76 -16.13 -21.94
N ALA A 182 -20.99 -14.86 -22.27
CA ALA A 182 -21.38 -14.45 -23.62
C ALA A 182 -20.11 -14.34 -24.51
N PRO A 183 -19.89 -15.24 -25.49
CA PRO A 183 -18.69 -15.20 -26.33
C PRO A 183 -18.66 -13.99 -27.29
N GLU A 184 -19.82 -13.38 -27.55
CA GLU A 184 -19.96 -12.21 -28.43
C GLU A 184 -19.37 -10.91 -27.83
N VAL A 185 -19.22 -10.84 -26.50
CA VAL A 185 -18.83 -9.60 -25.79
C VAL A 185 -17.34 -9.56 -25.46
N GLY A 186 -16.68 -10.70 -25.29
CA GLY A 186 -15.31 -10.74 -24.80
C GLY A 186 -14.77 -12.13 -24.47
N PRO A 187 -13.62 -12.21 -23.78
CA PRO A 187 -12.93 -13.45 -23.50
C PRO A 187 -13.74 -14.32 -22.52
N THR A 188 -14.12 -15.52 -22.96
CA THR A 188 -14.66 -16.56 -22.07
C THR A 188 -13.54 -17.24 -21.28
N PHE A 189 -13.90 -18.04 -20.27
CA PHE A 189 -12.94 -18.90 -19.57
C PHE A 189 -12.17 -19.83 -20.54
N ALA A 190 -12.73 -20.20 -21.70
CA ALA A 190 -12.06 -21.02 -22.71
C ALA A 190 -10.98 -20.28 -23.56
N PHE A 191 -10.70 -19.00 -23.31
CA PHE A 191 -9.86 -18.19 -24.20
C PHE A 191 -8.43 -18.72 -24.33
N LYS A 192 -8.01 -19.09 -25.54
CA LYS A 192 -6.75 -19.82 -25.82
C LYS A 192 -5.52 -19.22 -25.15
N THR A 193 -5.33 -17.89 -25.22
CA THR A 193 -4.16 -17.21 -24.63
C THR A 193 -4.15 -17.23 -23.09
N ALA A 194 -5.31 -17.39 -22.46
CA ALA A 194 -5.40 -17.56 -21.01
C ALA A 194 -4.95 -18.97 -20.59
N LEU A 195 -5.15 -20.00 -21.43
CA LEU A 195 -4.99 -21.42 -21.06
C LEU A 195 -3.57 -21.80 -20.63
N ASP A 196 -2.55 -21.03 -20.98
CA ASP A 196 -1.18 -21.25 -20.50
C ASP A 196 -0.98 -20.86 -19.02
N GLY A 197 -1.98 -20.23 -18.38
CA GLY A 197 -1.88 -19.68 -17.03
C GLY A 197 -0.89 -18.53 -16.86
N ARG A 198 -0.45 -17.93 -17.99
CA ARG A 198 0.52 -16.81 -18.01
C ARG A 198 -0.14 -15.44 -17.86
N TYR A 199 -1.43 -15.33 -18.18
CA TYR A 199 -2.14 -14.06 -18.30
C TYR A 199 -3.48 -14.13 -17.56
N GLU A 200 -3.72 -13.11 -16.74
CA GLU A 200 -5.04 -12.85 -16.17
C GLU A 200 -5.91 -12.10 -17.19
N MET A 201 -7.12 -12.62 -17.43
CA MET A 201 -8.09 -12.07 -18.38
C MET A 201 -9.33 -11.52 -17.65
N LEU A 202 -10.10 -10.67 -18.34
CA LEU A 202 -11.39 -10.17 -17.88
C LEU A 202 -12.51 -10.93 -18.62
N VAL A 203 -13.51 -11.40 -17.88
CA VAL A 203 -14.74 -12.04 -18.39
C VAL A 203 -15.97 -11.31 -17.83
N MET A 204 -17.03 -11.24 -18.63
CA MET A 204 -18.31 -10.66 -18.24
C MET A 204 -19.30 -11.80 -17.98
N LEU A 205 -19.80 -11.89 -16.75
CA LEU A 205 -20.69 -12.96 -16.31
C LEU A 205 -22.16 -12.52 -16.43
N TYR A 206 -22.97 -13.37 -17.07
CA TYR A 206 -24.42 -13.18 -17.27
C TYR A 206 -25.20 -14.38 -16.72
N GLU A 207 -26.50 -14.22 -16.49
CA GLU A 207 -27.37 -15.37 -16.26
C GLU A 207 -27.43 -16.25 -17.54
N PRO A 208 -27.50 -17.59 -17.40
CA PRO A 208 -27.54 -18.51 -18.53
C PRO A 208 -28.59 -18.14 -19.57
N ASP A 209 -28.15 -18.05 -20.82
CA ASP A 209 -28.97 -17.79 -22.03
C ASP A 209 -29.84 -16.52 -21.99
N LYS A 210 -29.53 -15.54 -21.11
CA LYS A 210 -30.29 -14.28 -20.98
C LYS A 210 -29.61 -13.04 -21.59
N TYR A 211 -28.41 -13.19 -22.15
CA TYR A 211 -27.71 -12.10 -22.84
C TYR A 211 -28.60 -11.45 -23.92
N PRO A 212 -28.72 -10.11 -24.02
CA PRO A 212 -27.94 -9.06 -23.35
C PRO A 212 -28.42 -8.66 -21.94
N HIS A 213 -29.51 -9.24 -21.45
CA HIS A 213 -30.04 -9.00 -20.11
C HIS A 213 -29.39 -9.92 -19.07
N GLY A 214 -29.77 -9.78 -17.79
CA GLY A 214 -29.28 -10.68 -16.73
C GLY A 214 -27.79 -10.55 -16.40
N PHE A 215 -27.16 -9.38 -16.58
CA PHE A 215 -25.76 -9.17 -16.19
C PHE A 215 -25.54 -9.40 -14.69
N ILE A 216 -24.56 -10.23 -14.33
CA ILE A 216 -24.22 -10.57 -12.94
C ILE A 216 -23.06 -9.70 -12.44
N ALA A 217 -21.89 -9.80 -13.08
CA ALA A 217 -20.68 -9.14 -12.64
C ALA A 217 -19.57 -9.16 -13.70
N PRO A 218 -18.66 -8.16 -13.70
CA PRO A 218 -17.34 -8.34 -14.28
C PRO A 218 -16.50 -9.20 -13.34
N ALA A 219 -15.83 -10.20 -13.90
CA ALA A 219 -14.88 -11.05 -13.18
C ALA A 219 -13.52 -11.02 -13.88
N ARG A 220 -12.44 -11.10 -13.13
CA ARG A 220 -11.12 -11.43 -13.68
C ARG A 220 -10.86 -12.90 -13.44
N PHE A 221 -10.16 -13.55 -14.34
CA PHE A 221 -9.83 -14.96 -14.19
C PHE A 221 -8.38 -15.24 -14.57
N LEU A 222 -7.80 -16.21 -13.89
CA LEU A 222 -6.48 -16.74 -14.20
C LEU A 222 -6.57 -18.26 -14.17
N TRP A 223 -5.81 -18.84 -15.08
CA TRP A 223 -5.58 -20.26 -15.18
C TRP A 223 -4.18 -20.59 -14.65
N GLY A 224 -3.90 -21.87 -14.46
CA GLY A 224 -2.63 -22.32 -13.92
C GLY A 224 -2.61 -23.83 -13.84
N ASN A 225 -1.43 -24.40 -13.67
CA ASN A 225 -1.21 -25.83 -13.80
C ASN A 225 -0.36 -26.36 -12.64
N HIS A 226 -0.85 -27.40 -11.96
CA HIS A 226 0.00 -28.16 -11.04
C HIS A 226 0.84 -29.15 -11.85
N LYS A 227 2.09 -28.75 -12.14
CA LYS A 227 3.06 -29.53 -12.95
C LYS A 227 3.28 -30.99 -12.52
N THR A 228 2.85 -31.36 -11.32
CA THR A 228 3.10 -32.66 -10.68
C THR A 228 1.89 -33.59 -10.65
N ASP A 229 0.68 -33.11 -10.94
CA ASP A 229 -0.54 -33.77 -10.43
C ASP A 229 -1.73 -33.69 -11.41
N GLU A 230 -1.49 -33.22 -12.65
CA GLU A 230 -2.48 -32.91 -13.72
C GLU A 230 -3.70 -32.07 -13.29
N LYS A 231 -3.65 -31.48 -12.08
CA LYS A 231 -4.74 -30.72 -11.49
C LYS A 231 -4.73 -29.26 -11.88
N TYR A 232 -5.94 -28.75 -11.96
CA TYR A 232 -6.22 -27.42 -12.44
C TYR A 232 -7.43 -26.79 -11.67
N THR A 233 -7.24 -25.75 -10.84
CA THR A 233 -8.20 -25.08 -9.90
C THR A 233 -8.59 -23.60 -10.19
N LEU A 234 -9.60 -23.27 -11.03
CA LEU A 234 -9.94 -21.88 -11.47
C LEU A 234 -9.79 -20.73 -10.43
N ALA A 235 -9.00 -19.69 -10.76
CA ALA A 235 -9.13 -18.37 -10.12
C ALA A 235 -10.28 -17.56 -10.72
N VAL A 236 -11.30 -17.22 -9.93
CA VAL A 236 -12.25 -16.14 -10.29
C VAL A 236 -12.21 -15.02 -9.26
N TRP A 237 -11.69 -13.86 -9.67
CA TRP A 237 -11.78 -12.63 -8.90
C TRP A 237 -13.05 -11.89 -9.25
N THR A 238 -13.98 -11.86 -8.30
CA THR A 238 -15.19 -11.04 -8.39
C THR A 238 -15.19 -9.96 -7.31
N HIS A 239 -15.97 -8.92 -7.56
CA HIS A 239 -16.10 -7.84 -6.60
C HIS A 239 -16.89 -8.31 -5.36
N PRO A 240 -16.53 -7.92 -4.11
CA PRO A 240 -17.19 -8.43 -2.90
C PRO A 240 -18.68 -8.12 -2.76
N SER A 241 -19.26 -7.22 -3.57
CA SER A 241 -20.72 -7.04 -3.62
C SER A 241 -21.45 -8.11 -4.42
N SER A 242 -20.80 -8.67 -5.45
CA SER A 242 -21.36 -9.67 -6.36
C SER A 242 -20.88 -11.08 -6.06
N SER A 243 -19.84 -11.24 -5.25
CA SER A 243 -19.25 -12.56 -4.93
C SER A 243 -20.25 -13.57 -4.40
N LYS A 244 -21.23 -13.15 -3.58
CA LYS A 244 -22.32 -14.04 -3.11
C LYS A 244 -23.21 -14.53 -4.25
N ASN A 245 -23.58 -13.65 -5.17
CA ASN A 245 -24.45 -13.99 -6.31
C ASN A 245 -23.72 -14.85 -7.33
N VAL A 246 -22.42 -14.60 -7.54
CA VAL A 246 -21.57 -15.45 -8.40
C VAL A 246 -21.36 -16.81 -7.75
N LEU A 247 -21.08 -16.85 -6.44
CA LEU A 247 -20.92 -18.10 -5.70
C LEU A 247 -22.20 -18.94 -5.69
N SER A 248 -23.38 -18.35 -5.51
CA SER A 248 -24.64 -19.11 -5.60
C SER A 248 -24.83 -19.71 -6.98
N LYS A 249 -24.60 -18.94 -8.06
CA LYS A 249 -24.70 -19.47 -9.44
C LYS A 249 -23.64 -20.53 -9.74
N PHE A 250 -22.45 -20.43 -9.16
CA PHE A 250 -21.42 -21.48 -9.26
C PHE A 250 -21.82 -22.73 -8.47
N ILE A 251 -22.41 -22.59 -7.29
CA ILE A 251 -22.98 -23.71 -6.52
C ILE A 251 -24.07 -24.43 -7.33
N ASP A 252 -24.98 -23.67 -7.94
CA ASP A 252 -26.08 -24.20 -8.76
C ASP A 252 -25.56 -24.97 -10.00
N LEU A 253 -24.61 -24.40 -10.74
CA LEU A 253 -24.08 -24.99 -11.99
C LEU A 253 -23.10 -26.14 -11.75
N LEU A 254 -22.19 -25.99 -10.78
CA LEU A 254 -21.17 -26.98 -10.45
C LEU A 254 -21.69 -28.03 -9.44
N LYS A 255 -22.99 -27.97 -9.08
CA LYS A 255 -23.70 -28.85 -8.13
C LYS A 255 -22.98 -29.03 -6.78
N LEU A 256 -22.33 -27.98 -6.31
CA LEU A 256 -21.40 -28.02 -5.20
C LEU A 256 -22.12 -28.13 -3.84
N ARG A 257 -21.77 -29.13 -3.04
CA ARG A 257 -22.25 -29.27 -1.65
C ARG A 257 -21.24 -28.65 -0.69
N LYS A 258 -21.70 -27.90 0.31
CA LYS A 258 -20.81 -27.35 1.33
C LYS A 258 -20.21 -28.47 2.17
N GLN A 259 -18.87 -28.54 2.23
CA GLN A 259 -18.18 -29.36 3.22
C GLN A 259 -18.01 -28.53 4.49
N ASP A 260 -18.84 -28.79 5.50
CA ASP A 260 -18.62 -28.21 6.82
C ASP A 260 -17.33 -28.80 7.41
N GLN A 261 -16.27 -27.98 7.46
CA GLN A 261 -15.07 -28.31 8.20
C GLN A 261 -15.46 -28.58 9.66
N ALA A 262 -15.15 -29.77 10.16
CA ALA A 262 -15.40 -30.16 11.53
C ALA A 262 -14.54 -29.34 12.50
N ILE A 263 -14.98 -28.12 12.81
CA ILE A 263 -14.40 -27.30 13.86
C ILE A 263 -14.71 -27.98 15.18
N ASP A 264 -13.73 -28.67 15.76
CA ASP A 264 -13.85 -29.36 17.04
C ASP A 264 -14.47 -28.43 18.10
N PRO A 265 -15.73 -28.69 18.55
CA PRO A 265 -16.48 -27.76 19.38
C PRO A 265 -15.79 -27.46 20.72
N LEU A 266 -15.02 -28.43 21.22
CA LEU A 266 -14.26 -28.35 22.48
C LEU A 266 -13.15 -27.27 22.44
N GLY A 267 -12.68 -26.90 21.24
CA GLY A 267 -11.70 -25.84 21.05
C GLY A 267 -12.27 -24.43 21.13
N ILE A 268 -13.56 -24.22 20.91
CA ILE A 268 -14.17 -22.88 20.74
C ILE A 268 -14.11 -22.05 22.03
N ASN A 269 -14.26 -22.70 23.19
CA ASN A 269 -14.31 -22.02 24.49
C ASN A 269 -12.94 -21.72 25.11
N LYS A 270 -11.85 -22.31 24.61
CA LYS A 270 -10.49 -21.97 25.04
C LYS A 270 -10.05 -20.65 24.37
N ILE A 271 -10.09 -19.56 25.15
CA ILE A 271 -9.44 -18.29 24.78
C ILE A 271 -7.94 -18.60 24.59
N PRO A 272 -7.36 -18.36 23.39
CA PRO A 272 -5.96 -18.67 23.16
C PRO A 272 -5.06 -17.93 24.15
N ARG A 273 -4.14 -18.68 24.76
CA ARG A 273 -3.23 -18.21 25.80
C ARG A 273 -2.08 -17.41 25.19
N ASN A 274 -1.63 -17.78 23.99
CA ASN A 274 -0.57 -17.09 23.26
C ASN A 274 -1.05 -16.38 21.97
N ILE A 275 -0.28 -15.39 21.51
CA ILE A 275 -0.49 -14.68 20.24
C ILE A 275 -0.31 -15.60 19.04
N ASP A 276 0.63 -16.54 19.11
CA ASP A 276 0.93 -17.45 17.99
C ASP A 276 -0.12 -18.56 17.87
N GLU A 277 -0.66 -19.03 19.00
CA GLU A 277 -1.84 -19.91 19.05
C GLU A 277 -3.07 -19.25 18.40
N TRP A 278 -3.31 -17.96 18.65
CA TRP A 278 -4.35 -17.19 17.96
C TRP A 278 -4.05 -16.96 16.48
N ARG A 279 -2.77 -16.79 16.09
CA ARG A 279 -2.38 -16.64 14.68
C ARG A 279 -2.61 -17.93 13.92
N LEU A 280 -2.11 -19.06 14.42
CA LEU A 280 -2.26 -20.38 13.81
C LEU A 280 -3.74 -20.72 13.58
N ARG A 281 -4.59 -20.47 14.59
CA ARG A 281 -6.05 -20.65 14.53
C ARG A 281 -6.79 -19.71 13.57
N ASN A 282 -6.14 -18.67 13.04
CA ASN A 282 -6.68 -17.81 11.98
C ASN A 282 -5.88 -17.91 10.66
N LEU A 283 -4.78 -18.67 10.65
CA LEU A 283 -3.95 -19.01 9.48
C LEU A 283 -4.54 -20.21 8.74
N GLU A 284 -5.27 -21.07 9.46
CA GLU A 284 -6.40 -21.81 8.91
C GLU A 284 -7.37 -20.79 8.29
N MET A 285 -7.21 -20.53 7.00
CA MET A 285 -8.15 -19.70 6.26
C MET A 285 -9.52 -20.37 6.36
N LYS A 286 -10.49 -19.64 6.90
CA LYS A 286 -11.91 -20.02 6.87
C LYS A 286 -12.43 -19.91 5.45
N MET A 287 -12.01 -20.86 4.63
CA MET A 287 -12.55 -21.11 3.31
C MET A 287 -13.74 -22.04 3.50
N ASP A 288 -14.92 -21.58 3.10
CA ASP A 288 -16.03 -22.49 2.86
C ASP A 288 -15.61 -23.35 1.66
N VAL A 289 -15.21 -24.59 1.92
CA VAL A 289 -14.87 -25.58 0.89
C VAL A 289 -16.19 -26.18 0.42
N TYR A 290 -16.39 -26.22 -0.90
CA TYR A 290 -17.54 -26.90 -1.48
C TYR A 290 -17.05 -27.99 -2.41
N ILE A 291 -17.73 -29.14 -2.43
CA ILE A 291 -17.30 -30.33 -3.16
C ILE A 291 -18.46 -30.84 -4.02
N ASN A 292 -18.19 -31.17 -5.28
CA ASN A 292 -19.14 -31.88 -6.16
C ASN A 292 -18.93 -33.40 -6.04
N ASP A 293 -19.95 -34.19 -6.36
CA ASP A 293 -19.90 -35.65 -6.36
C ASP A 293 -18.84 -36.20 -7.37
N GLU A 294 -18.44 -35.38 -8.36
CA GLU A 294 -17.35 -35.64 -9.33
C GLU A 294 -15.93 -35.32 -8.80
N GLY A 295 -15.80 -34.87 -7.54
CA GLY A 295 -14.50 -34.60 -6.90
C GLY A 295 -13.91 -33.20 -7.14
N LEU A 296 -14.62 -32.31 -7.84
CA LEU A 296 -14.31 -30.87 -7.91
C LEU A 296 -14.36 -30.24 -6.50
N LYS A 297 -13.43 -29.33 -6.19
CA LYS A 297 -13.27 -28.62 -4.91
C LYS A 297 -12.90 -27.15 -5.11
#